data_AF-A0A5C6DDT8-F1
#
_entry.id   AF-A0A5C6DDT8-F1
#
_cell.length_a   1.000
_cell.length_b   1.000
_cell.length_c   1.000
_cell.angle_alpha   90.00
_cell.angle_beta   90.00
_cell.angle_gamma   90.00
#
_symmetry.space_group_name_H-M   'P 1'
#
loop_
_entity.id
_entity.type
_entity.pdbx_description
1 polymer ?
#
loop_
_entity_poly.entity_id
_entity_poly.type
_entity_poly.pdbx_seq_one_letter_code
_entity_poly.pdbx_strand_id
1 'polypeptide(L)' 'MVRLAISVEGQTEERFIQMVIVPYLQSRSIYAVPLQLGSEGGDVYLPRIKNKLHKNGAWT' A
#
# COMPACT_ATOMS: atom_id res chain seq x y z
N MET A 1 15.21 -5.73 -5.56
CA MET A 1 13.98 -6.10 -4.83
C MET A 1 12.95 -5.00 -5.05
N VAL A 2 11.76 -5.33 -5.58
CA VAL A 2 10.71 -4.33 -5.83
C VAL A 2 9.73 -4.34 -4.66
N ARG A 3 9.59 -3.21 -3.98
CA ARG A 3 8.56 -2.96 -2.97
C ARG A 3 7.55 -1.97 -3.57
N LEU A 4 6.26 -2.26 -3.44
CA LEU A 4 5.18 -1.47 -4.02
C LEU A 4 4.20 -1.06 -2.91
N ALA A 5 4.05 0.24 -2.66
CA ALA A 5 2.96 0.74 -1.83
C ALA A 5 1.77 1.08 -2.72
N ILE A 6 0.60 0.54 -2.41
CA ILE A 6 -0.63 0.75 -3.17
C ILE A 6 -1.58 1.59 -2.33
N SER A 7 -1.86 2.82 -2.78
CA SER A 7 -2.90 3.67 -2.20
C SER A 7 -4.26 2.99 -2.33
N VAL A 8 -5.01 2.90 -1.23
CA VAL A 8 -6.40 2.44 -1.21
C VAL A 8 -7.27 3.42 -0.41
N GLU A 9 -8.50 3.62 -0.85
CA GLU A 9 -9.46 4.51 -0.19
C GLU A 9 -10.08 3.88 1.04
N GLY A 10 -10.34 2.56 1.03
CA GLY A 10 -11.04 1.89 2.11
C GLY A 10 -10.82 0.38 2.19
N GLN A 11 -11.58 -0.25 3.09
CA GLN A 11 -11.36 -1.63 3.49
C GLN A 11 -11.64 -2.64 2.36
N THR A 12 -12.59 -2.36 1.47
CA THR A 12 -12.90 -3.24 0.33
C THR A 12 -11.71 -3.36 -0.61
N GLU A 13 -11.10 -2.22 -0.96
CA GLU A 13 -9.91 -2.18 -1.82
C GLU A 13 -8.70 -2.80 -1.12
N GLU A 14 -8.50 -2.52 0.17
CA GLU A 14 -7.45 -3.15 0.96
C GLU A 14 -7.54 -4.68 0.90
N ARG A 15 -8.73 -5.24 1.10
CA ARG A 15 -8.98 -6.69 1.00
C ARG A 15 -8.73 -7.21 -0.41
N PHE A 16 -9.18 -6.50 -1.44
CA PHE A 16 -8.91 -6.88 -2.83
C PHE A 16 -7.40 -6.94 -3.11
N ILE A 17 -6.64 -5.94 -2.67
CA ILE A 17 -5.18 -5.94 -2.81
C ILE A 17 -4.56 -7.14 -2.09
N GLN A 18 -4.94 -7.38 -0.83
CA GLN A 18 -4.39 -8.49 -0.03
C GLN A 18 -4.73 -9.88 -0.60
N MET A 19 -5.96 -10.07 -1.09
CA MET A 19 -6.45 -11.37 -1.53
C MET A 19 -6.04 -11.71 -2.97
N VAL A 20 -5.90 -10.72 -3.85
CA VAL A 20 -5.72 -10.95 -5.29
C VAL A 20 -4.36 -10.45 -5.77
N ILE A 21 -4.05 -9.18 -5.48
CA ILE A 21 -2.87 -8.51 -6.06
C ILE A 21 -1.58 -8.96 -5.39
N VAL A 22 -1.56 -9.04 -4.06
CA VAL A 22 -0.36 -9.44 -3.30
C VAL A 22 0.12 -10.83 -3.70
N PRO A 23 -0.71 -11.90 -3.74
CA PRO A 23 -0.26 -13.23 -4.16
C PRO A 23 0.31 -13.24 -5.59
N TYR A 24 -0.34 -12.54 -6.51
CA TYR A 24 0.11 -12.44 -7.91
C TYR A 24 1.45 -11.73 -8.06
N LEU A 25 1.69 -10.66 -7.29
CA LEU A 25 2.93 -9.90 -7.34
C LEU A 25 4.07 -10.62 -6.61
N GLN A 26 3.79 -11.28 -5.49
CA GLN A 26 4.78 -12.05 -4.74
C GLN A 26 5.35 -13.21 -5.56
N SER A 27 4.54 -13.86 -6.41
CA SER A 27 5.02 -14.88 -7.34
C SER A 27 6.04 -14.36 -8.38
N ARG A 28 6.21 -13.03 -8.47
CA ARG A 28 7.15 -12.31 -9.33
C ARG A 28 8.21 -11.54 -8.53
N SER A 29 8.37 -11.87 -7.25
CA SER A 29 9.29 -11.18 -6.33
C SER A 29 9.01 -9.69 -6.17
N ILE A 30 7.75 -9.27 -6.35
CA ILE A 30 7.26 -7.92 -6.09
C ILE A 30 6.45 -7.94 -4.80
N TYR A 31 6.88 -7.18 -3.80
CA TYR A 31 6.25 -7.13 -2.48
C TYR A 31 5.35 -5.91 -2.39
N ALA A 32 4.04 -6.14 -2.49
CA ALA A 32 3.04 -5.07 -2.42
C ALA A 32 2.41 -4.94 -1.03
N VAL A 33 2.13 -3.72 -0.61
CA VAL A 33 1.41 -3.41 0.63
C VAL A 33 0.34 -2.34 0.36
N PRO A 34 -0.93 -2.55 0.76
CA PRO A 34 -1.94 -1.51 0.68
C PRO A 34 -1.70 -0.43 1.74
N LEU A 35 -2.03 0.81 1.42
CA LEU A 35 -1.92 1.98 2.27
C LEU A 35 -3.25 2.74 2.27
N GLN A 36 -4.00 2.63 3.37
CA GLN A 36 -5.26 3.38 3.50
C GLN A 36 -5.03 4.90 3.56
N LEU A 37 -5.70 5.60 2.66
CA LEU A 37 -5.78 7.07 2.63
C LEU A 37 -7.03 7.62 3.34
N GLY A 38 -8.10 6.81 3.41
CA GLY A 38 -9.47 7.23 3.69
C GLY A 38 -9.74 7.95 5.02
N SER A 39 -8.87 7.85 6.03
CA SER A 39 -9.05 8.59 7.28
C SER A 39 -8.59 10.06 7.22
N GLU A 40 -7.82 10.44 6.21
CA GLU A 40 -7.21 11.79 6.12
C GLU A 40 -7.49 12.48 4.77
N GLY A 41 -8.45 11.99 3.98
CA GLY A 41 -8.81 12.52 2.67
C GLY A 41 -8.15 11.78 1.49
N GLY A 42 -8.92 11.59 0.42
CA GLY A 42 -8.56 10.78 -0.77
C GLY A 42 -7.46 11.36 -1.66
N ASP A 43 -6.92 12.53 -1.32
CA ASP A 43 -5.87 13.17 -2.12
C ASP A 43 -4.53 12.44 -2.04
N VAL A 44 -3.91 12.19 -3.18
CA VAL A 44 -2.59 11.58 -3.26
C VAL A 44 -1.52 12.64 -2.99
N TYR A 45 -1.14 12.82 -1.72
CA TYR A 45 -0.06 13.72 -1.31
C TYR A 45 1.23 12.96 -0.96
N LEU A 46 2.23 13.07 -1.83
CA LEU A 46 3.47 12.27 -1.77
C LEU A 46 4.25 12.39 -0.45
N PRO A 47 4.45 13.58 0.15
CA PRO A 47 5.15 13.69 1.45
C PRO A 47 4.43 12.97 2.58
N ARG A 48 3.10 13.03 2.63
CA ARG A 48 2.29 12.30 3.62
C ARG A 48 2.43 10.79 3.43
N ILE A 49 2.37 10.32 2.18
CA ILE A 49 2.55 8.91 1.85
C ILE A 49 3.93 8.42 2.31
N LYS A 50 5.01 9.17 2.02
CA LYS A 50 6.37 8.86 2.49
C LYS A 50 6.43 8.75 4.01
N ASN A 51 5.85 9.71 4.74
CA ASN A 51 5.82 9.69 6.20
C ASN A 51 5.07 8.47 6.76
N LYS A 52 3.92 8.09 6.17
CA LYS A 52 3.19 6.89 6.59
C LYS A 52 3.98 5.60 6.32
N LEU A 53 4.67 5.51 5.18
CA LEU A 53 5.50 4.35 4.85
C LEU A 53 6.67 4.16 5.84
N HIS A 54 7.28 5.25 6.30
CA HIS A 54 8.31 5.19 7.35
C HIS A 54 7.72 4.79 8.71
N LYS A 55 6.56 5.38 9.11
CA LYS A 55 5.89 5.04 10.39
C LYS A 55 5.50 3.57 10.50
N ASN A 56 5.06 2.96 9.40
CA ASN A 56 4.60 1.57 9.40
C ASN A 56 5.75 0.55 9.32
N GLY A 57 7.02 0.97 9.36
CA GLY A 57 8.17 0.06 9.28
C GLY A 57 8.27 -0.72 7.96
N ALA A 58 7.43 -0.39 6.97
CA ALA A 58 7.37 -1.09 5.69
C ALA A 58 8.61 -0.81 4.82
N TRP A 59 9.40 0.20 5.20
CA TRP A 59 10.57 0.68 4.47
C TRP A 59 11.67 1.06 5.47
N THR A 60 12.40 0.05 5.93
CA THR A 60 13.82 0.14 6.33
C THR A 60 14.67 -0.58 5.31
#